data_AF-A0AAU8RHB6-F1
#
_entry.id   AF-A0AAU8RHB6-F1
#
_cell.length_a   1.000
_cell.length_b   1.000
_cell.length_c   1.000
_cell.angle_alpha   90.00
_cell.angle_beta   90.00
_cell.angle_gamma   90.00
#
_symmetry.space_group_name_H-M   'P 1'
#
loop_
_entity.id
_entity.type
_entity.pdbx_description
1 polymer ?
#
loop_
_entity_poly.entity_id
_entity_poly.type
_entity_poly.pdbx_seq_one_letter_code
_entity_poly.pdbx_strand_id
1 'polypeptide(L)' 'MSLITILLNIFLPPLAVFLKHGLGTTFLISVVLTIIGWLPGVIHAFIVNK' A
#
# COMPACT_ATOMS: atom_id res chain seq x y z
N MET A 1 8.06 -7.28 8.37
CA MET A 1 6.77 -7.42 7.66
C MET A 1 6.22 -8.81 7.85
N SER A 2 5.02 -8.94 8.42
CA SER A 2 4.36 -10.25 8.55
C SER A 2 3.91 -10.73 7.18
N LEU A 3 3.82 -12.06 6.96
CA LEU A 3 3.41 -12.65 5.68
C LEU A 3 2.07 -12.07 5.16
N ILE A 4 1.15 -11.79 6.10
CA ILE A 4 -0.15 -11.16 5.84
C ILE A 4 0.00 -9.76 5.22
N THR A 5 0.94 -8.94 5.70
CA THR A 5 1.19 -7.59 5.17
C THR A 5 1.77 -7.64 3.75
N ILE A 6 2.56 -8.67 3.44
CA ILE A 6 3.12 -8.88 2.10
C ILE A 6 2.00 -9.26 1.11
N LEU A 7 1.12 -10.18 1.50
CA LEU A 7 -0.08 -10.51 0.70
C LEU A 7 -0.99 -9.30 0.50
N LEU A 8 -1.23 -8.53 1.56
CA LEU A 8 -2.04 -7.31 1.48
C LEU A 8 -1.40 -6.24 0.60
N ASN A 9 -0.08 -6.03 0.66
CA ASN A 9 0.63 -5.08 -0.21
C ASN A 9 0.42 -5.39 -1.70
N ILE A 10 0.29 -6.68 -2.06
CA ILE A 10 0.08 -7.12 -3.43
C ILE A 10 -1.39 -7.02 -3.81
N PHE A 11 -2.31 -7.65 -3.07
CA PHE A 11 -3.72 -7.68 -3.45
C PHE A 11 -4.44 -6.34 -3.24
N LEU A 12 -4.25 -5.73 -2.06
CA LEU A 12 -4.88 -4.47 -1.65
C LEU A 12 -3.82 -3.52 -1.06
N PRO A 13 -2.93 -2.93 -1.88
CA PRO A 13 -1.89 -2.00 -1.43
C PRO A 13 -2.38 -0.88 -0.50
N PRO A 14 -3.50 -0.17 -0.77
CA PRO A 14 -3.97 0.89 0.12
C PRO A 14 -4.41 0.37 1.49
N LEU A 15 -4.93 -0.87 1.58
CA LEU A 15 -5.35 -1.45 2.86
C LEU A 15 -4.12 -1.80 3.72
N ALA A 16 -3.08 -2.32 3.11
CA ALA A 16 -1.82 -2.62 3.79
C ALA A 16 -1.16 -1.35 4.36
N VAL A 17 -1.16 -0.27 3.57
CA VAL A 17 -0.63 1.04 3.99
C VAL A 17 -1.51 1.66 5.07
N PHE A 18 -2.84 1.57 4.97
CA PHE A 18 -3.75 2.05 6.00
C PHE A 18 -3.54 1.36 7.34
N LEU A 19 -3.37 0.04 7.36
CA LEU A 19 -3.14 -0.74 8.58
C LEU A 19 -1.82 -0.39 9.29
N LYS A 20 -0.81 0.05 8.53
CA LYS A 20 0.53 0.35 9.04
C LYS A 20 0.74 1.83 9.37
N HIS A 21 0.22 2.72 8.54
CA HIS A 21 0.47 4.17 8.59
C HIS A 21 -0.79 4.98 8.94
N GLY A 22 -1.97 4.35 9.00
CA GLY A 22 -3.23 5.03 9.27
C GLY A 22 -3.77 5.83 8.08
N LEU A 23 -4.74 6.71 8.36
CA LEU A 23 -5.28 7.67 7.40
C LEU A 23 -4.34 8.88 7.32
N GLY A 24 -3.59 8.97 6.23
CA GLY A 24 -2.66 10.07 5.98
C GLY A 24 -2.27 10.17 4.51
N THR A 25 -1.31 11.05 4.22
CA THR A 25 -0.81 11.31 2.86
C THR A 25 -0.31 10.04 2.19
N THR A 26 0.33 9.13 2.93
CA THR A 26 0.81 7.83 2.43
C THR A 26 -0.31 6.92 1.93
N PHE A 27 -1.45 6.90 2.63
CA PHE A 27 -2.64 6.15 2.22
C PHE A 27 -3.24 6.75 0.95
N LEU A 28 -3.42 8.07 0.92
CA LEU A 28 -3.92 8.80 -0.24
C LEU A 28 -3.05 8.57 -1.49
N ILE A 29 -1.72 8.65 -1.35
CA ILE A 29 -0.77 8.37 -2.43
C ILE A 29 -0.93 6.92 -2.92
N SER A 30 -1.05 5.96 -2.00
CA SER A 30 -1.26 4.55 -2.38
C SER A 30 -2.58 4.35 -3.12
N VAL A 31 -3.66 5.01 -2.69
CA VAL A 31 -4.97 4.96 -3.37
C VAL A 31 -4.88 5.56 -4.77
N VAL A 32 -4.30 6.75 -4.92
CA VAL A 32 -4.13 7.43 -6.20
C VAL A 32 -3.27 6.60 -7.15
N LEU A 33 -2.13 6.08 -6.68
CA LEU A 33 -1.28 5.20 -7.48
C LEU A 33 -2.03 3.95 -7.92
N THR A 34 -2.78 3.30 -7.03
CA THR A 34 -3.55 2.09 -7.35
C THR A 34 -4.64 2.36 -8.41
N ILE A 35 -5.24 3.55 -8.41
CA ILE A 35 -6.23 3.98 -9.41
C ILE A 35 -5.58 4.25 -10.77
N ILE A 36 -4.39 4.85 -10.81
CA ILE A 36 -3.64 5.12 -12.04
C ILE A 36 -2.99 3.83 -12.60
N GLY A 37 -2.66 2.90 -11.72
CA GLY A 37 -2.15 1.57 -12.07
C GLY A 37 -1.86 0.74 -10.83
N TRP A 38 -2.25 -0.52 -10.83
CA TRP A 38 -2.02 -1.39 -9.67
C TRP A 38 -0.53 -1.55 -9.33
N LEU A 39 0.34 -1.69 -10.34
CA LEU A 39 1.78 -1.87 -10.17
C LEU A 39 2.47 -0.77 -9.33
N PRO A 40 2.33 0.54 -9.67
CA PRO A 40 2.96 1.60 -8.88
C PRO A 40 2.41 1.67 -7.44
N GLY A 41 1.14 1.32 -7.22
CA GLY A 41 0.56 1.21 -5.88
C GLY A 41 1.24 0.14 -5.02
N VAL A 42 1.51 -1.04 -5.61
CA VAL A 42 2.24 -2.14 -4.93
C VAL A 42 3.67 -1.73 -4.60
N ILE A 43 4.40 -1.11 -5.54
CA ILE A 43 5.78 -0.66 -5.32
C ILE A 43 5.84 0.37 -4.18
N HIS A 44 4.96 1.36 -4.21
CA HIS A 44 4.85 2.35 -3.15
C HIS A 44 4.55 1.68 -1.80
N ALA A 45 3.57 0.78 -1.75
CA ALA A 45 3.22 0.06 -0.53
C ALA A 45 4.40 -0.75 0.04
N PHE A 46 5.25 -1.36 -0.79
CA PHE A 46 6.48 -2.03 -0.34
C PHE A 46 7.59 -1.09 0.12
N ILE A 47 7.72 0.09 -0.49
CA ILE A 47 8.70 1.10 -0.07
C ILE A 47 8.33 1.66 1.30
N VAL A 48 7.06 1.99 1.53
CA VAL A 48 6.66 2.61 2.80
C VAL A 48 6.43 1.57 3.90
N ASN A 49 5.93 0.38 3.55
CA ASN A 49 5.85 -0.75 4.48
C ASN A 49 7.12 -1.63 4.40
N LYS A 50 8.31 -1.07 4.27
CA LYS A 50 9.55 -1.79 4.54
C LYS A 50 9.77 -1.87 6.05
#